data_AF-A0A351UW07-F1
#
_entry.id   AF-A0A351UW07-F1
#
_cell.length_a   1.000
_cell.length_b   1.000
_cell.length_c   1.000
_cell.angle_alpha   90.00
_cell.angle_beta   90.00
_cell.angle_gamma   90.00
#
_symmetry.space_group_name_H-M   'P 1'
#
loop_
_entity.id
_entity.type
_entity.pdbx_description
1 polymer ?
#
loop_
_entity_poly.entity_id
_entity_poly.type
_entity_poly.pdbx_seq_one_letter_code
_entity_poly.pdbx_strand_id
1 'polypeptide(L)'
;MKFWYEYFRQYKKGVLFFVLSCVVFLCVFFLYHLPVGAVLYPALICSLLGVLFLFFDIRQKYRKHRRLAELMKLPAELLEQFPEGDTMEARDYQELIRLLQEEQRQLLTRMDVRYQDMLDYYTVWVHQIKTPIASMRLHLQNEDSDFSRTIADDLLRIEQYVEMVLCYLRLDSDTTDYVIRECDLDAIVRAAVKKFAGQFIRRRIRLDYKPLQGTVLTDEKWLSFVIEQVLSNALKYTEQGSVAIGLEEPKTLYIRDTGIGIAPEDLPRVFDRGYTGYNGRSDKKATGIGLYISQRICRNLGHSITIDSDLDRGTIVRIGLFRDQLEVE
;
A
#
# COMPACT_ATOMS: atom_id res chain seq x y z
N MET A 1 21.60 21.62 -25.00
CA MET A 1 22.39 21.21 -26.19
C MET A 1 21.64 20.27 -27.13
N LYS A 2 20.89 19.26 -26.66
CA LYS A 2 20.15 18.30 -27.53
C LYS A 2 19.12 18.94 -28.49
N PHE A 3 18.34 19.92 -28.01
CA PHE A 3 17.32 20.62 -28.82
C PHE A 3 17.89 21.24 -30.10
N TRP A 4 19.00 22.00 -29.99
CA TRP A 4 19.63 22.66 -31.13
C TRP A 4 20.12 21.64 -32.16
N TYR A 5 20.73 20.55 -31.72
CA TYR A 5 21.21 19.48 -32.60
C TYR A 5 20.07 18.81 -33.39
N GLU A 6 18.95 18.50 -32.74
CA GLU A 6 17.78 17.89 -33.39
C GLU A 6 17.06 18.87 -34.32
N TYR A 7 16.94 20.14 -33.92
CA TYR A 7 16.38 21.20 -34.76
C TYR A 7 17.17 21.31 -36.07
N PHE A 8 18.50 21.47 -35.98
CA PHE A 8 19.33 21.52 -37.19
C PHE A 8 19.23 20.24 -38.01
N ARG A 9 19.14 19.05 -37.39
CA ARG A 9 18.97 17.76 -38.10
C ARG A 9 17.67 17.70 -38.89
N GLN A 10 16.57 18.21 -38.33
CA GLN A 10 15.26 18.20 -38.98
C GLN A 10 15.22 19.10 -40.22
N TYR A 11 15.93 20.23 -40.19
CA TYR A 11 15.93 21.22 -41.28
C TYR A 11 17.09 21.09 -42.28
N LYS A 12 18.01 20.13 -42.12
CA LYS A 12 19.17 19.95 -43.04
C LYS A 12 18.77 19.88 -44.50
N LYS A 13 17.65 19.21 -44.82
CA LYS A 13 17.14 19.09 -46.20
C LYS A 13 16.68 20.45 -46.76
N GLY A 14 15.98 21.25 -45.96
CA GLY A 14 15.54 22.59 -46.35
C GLY A 14 16.70 23.57 -46.51
N VAL A 15 17.66 23.53 -45.59
CA VAL A 15 18.89 24.33 -45.68
C VAL A 15 19.72 23.92 -46.90
N LEU A 16 19.87 22.62 -47.16
CA LEU A 16 20.56 22.11 -48.35
C LEU A 16 19.91 22.59 -49.65
N PHE A 17 18.57 22.53 -49.72
CA PHE A 17 17.82 23.04 -50.86
C PHE A 17 17.98 24.55 -51.06
N PHE A 18 17.97 25.33 -49.97
CA PHE A 18 18.21 26.78 -50.01
C PHE A 18 19.62 27.10 -50.51
N VAL A 19 20.65 26.42 -49.98
CA VAL A 19 22.04 26.59 -50.43
C VAL A 19 22.19 26.22 -51.90
N LEU A 20 21.61 25.10 -52.34
CA LEU A 20 21.59 24.71 -53.75
C LEU A 20 20.96 25.79 -54.63
N SER A 21 19.84 26.36 -54.19
CA SER A 21 19.15 27.45 -54.91
C SER A 21 20.02 28.70 -55.00
N CYS A 22 20.69 29.10 -53.91
CA CYS A 22 21.64 30.22 -53.91
C CYS A 22 22.82 29.99 -54.87
N VAL A 23 23.36 28.77 -54.94
CA VAL A 23 24.44 28.41 -55.88
C VAL A 23 23.97 28.53 -57.32
N VAL A 24 22.76 28.05 -57.64
CA VAL A 24 22.17 28.20 -58.99
C VAL A 24 22.03 29.67 -59.36
N PHE A 25 21.50 30.51 -58.47
CA PHE A 25 21.39 31.96 -58.70
C PHE A 25 22.75 32.63 -58.90
N LEU A 26 23.75 32.30 -58.07
CA LEU A 26 25.12 32.80 -58.22
C LEU A 26 25.74 32.42 -59.57
N CYS A 27 25.56 31.18 -60.02
CA CYS A 27 26.02 30.72 -61.33
C CYS A 27 25.34 31.49 -62.47
N VAL A 28 24.03 31.73 -62.39
CA VAL A 28 23.28 32.51 -63.39
C VAL A 28 23.78 33.96 -63.42
N PHE A 29 23.97 34.59 -62.27
CA PHE A 29 24.47 35.96 -62.19
C PHE A 29 25.90 36.10 -62.72
N PHE A 30 26.76 35.11 -62.45
CA PHE A 30 28.11 35.06 -63.00
C PHE A 30 28.12 34.94 -64.52
N LEU A 31 27.26 34.08 -65.08
CA LEU A 31 27.17 33.84 -66.52
C LEU A 31 26.62 35.06 -67.30
N TYR A 32 25.77 35.89 -66.67
CA TYR A 32 25.17 37.08 -67.28
C TYR A 32 25.94 38.39 -67.06
N HIS A 33 27.09 38.37 -66.36
CA HIS A 33 27.93 39.56 -66.08
C HIS A 33 27.16 40.75 -65.47
N LEU A 34 26.20 40.49 -64.58
CA LEU A 34 25.41 41.54 -63.93
C LEU A 34 26.27 42.38 -62.95
N PRO A 35 26.01 43.69 -62.82
CA PRO A 35 26.74 44.54 -61.88
C PRO A 35 26.49 44.08 -60.44
N VAL A 36 27.57 43.93 -59.68
CA VAL A 36 27.57 43.35 -58.31
C VAL A 36 26.56 44.04 -57.40
N GLY A 37 26.39 45.36 -57.51
CA GLY A 37 25.42 46.13 -56.72
C GLY A 37 23.95 45.74 -56.94
N ALA A 38 23.57 45.31 -58.14
CA ALA A 38 22.20 44.88 -58.45
C ALA A 38 21.83 43.53 -57.82
N VAL A 39 22.84 42.70 -57.53
CA VAL A 39 22.68 41.38 -56.88
C VAL A 39 22.77 41.50 -55.35
N LEU A 40 23.66 42.37 -54.86
CA LEU A 40 23.96 42.48 -53.43
C LEU A 40 22.78 43.01 -52.61
N TYR A 41 22.02 43.98 -53.15
CA TYR A 41 20.90 44.59 -52.44
C TYR A 41 19.72 43.63 -52.22
N PRO A 42 19.20 42.91 -53.25
CA PRO A 42 18.20 41.86 -53.04
C PRO A 42 18.70 40.73 -52.13
N ALA A 43 19.96 40.31 -52.27
CA ALA A 43 20.55 39.27 -51.43
C ALA A 43 20.56 39.65 -49.95
N LEU A 44 20.91 40.90 -49.61
CA LEU A 44 20.88 41.42 -48.24
C LEU A 44 19.45 41.41 -47.68
N ILE A 45 18.45 41.87 -48.44
CA ILE A 45 17.05 41.87 -48.00
C ILE A 45 16.54 40.44 -47.76
N CYS A 46 16.81 39.51 -48.69
CA CYS A 46 16.45 38.11 -48.54
C CYS A 46 17.12 37.47 -47.31
N SER A 47 18.39 37.82 -47.04
CA SER A 47 19.10 37.33 -45.86
C SER A 47 18.49 37.83 -44.56
N LEU A 48 18.12 39.11 -44.48
CA LEU A 48 17.47 39.72 -43.32
C LEU A 48 16.10 39.06 -43.05
N LEU A 49 15.28 38.90 -44.09
CA LEU A 49 13.98 38.24 -43.97
C LEU A 49 14.11 36.77 -43.56
N GLY A 50 15.10 36.06 -44.10
CA GLY A 50 15.40 34.67 -43.72
C GLY A 50 15.83 34.54 -42.26
N VAL A 51 16.68 35.44 -41.76
CA VAL A 51 17.10 35.46 -40.35
C VAL A 51 15.91 35.75 -39.44
N LEU A 52 15.05 36.71 -39.79
CA LEU A 52 13.83 37.00 -39.02
C LEU A 52 12.89 35.78 -39.00
N PHE A 53 12.65 35.13 -40.13
CA PHE A 53 11.81 33.94 -40.23
C PHE A 53 12.35 32.80 -39.34
N LEU A 54 13.65 32.49 -39.45
CA LEU A 54 14.30 31.47 -38.62
C LEU A 54 14.22 31.83 -37.13
N PHE A 55 14.41 33.10 -36.78
CA PHE A 55 14.29 33.56 -35.39
C PHE A 55 12.89 33.30 -34.82
N PHE A 56 11.84 33.61 -35.59
CA PHE A 56 10.45 33.33 -35.17
C PHE A 56 10.17 31.83 -35.05
N ASP A 57 10.58 31.02 -36.03
CA ASP A 57 10.37 29.56 -36.02
C ASP A 57 11.11 28.89 -34.82
N ILE A 58 12.37 29.23 -34.61
CA ILE A 58 13.16 28.73 -33.47
C ILE A 58 12.49 29.12 -32.15
N ARG A 59 12.05 30.37 -32.02
CA ARG A 59 11.39 30.86 -30.80
C ARG A 59 10.09 30.11 -30.53
N GLN A 60 9.29 29.84 -31.56
CA GLN A 60 8.03 29.08 -31.43
C GLN A 60 8.30 27.64 -31.00
N LYS A 61 9.25 26.95 -31.64
CA LYS A 61 9.60 25.57 -31.28
C LYS A 61 10.23 25.45 -29.89
N TYR A 62 11.08 26.40 -29.50
CA TYR A 62 11.70 26.40 -28.18
C TYR A 62 10.64 26.58 -27.08
N ARG A 63 9.68 27.48 -27.28
CA ARG A 63 8.54 27.63 -26.34
C ARG A 63 7.74 26.34 -26.21
N LYS A 64 7.44 25.67 -27.33
CA LYS A 64 6.70 24.39 -27.34
C LYS A 64 7.46 23.29 -26.60
N HIS A 65 8.74 23.12 -26.89
CA HIS A 65 9.59 22.13 -26.21
C HIS A 65 9.66 22.41 -24.70
N ARG A 66 9.84 23.67 -24.29
CA ARG A 66 9.87 24.04 -22.87
C ARG A 66 8.56 23.71 -22.15
N ARG A 67 7.41 24.03 -22.77
CA ARG A 67 6.09 23.67 -22.22
C ARG A 67 5.93 22.17 -22.05
N LEU A 68 6.29 21.36 -23.06
CA LEU A 68 6.23 19.90 -22.96
C LEU A 68 7.19 19.36 -21.90
N ALA A 69 8.40 19.92 -21.79
CA ALA A 69 9.37 19.52 -20.76
C ALA A 69 8.91 19.87 -19.34
N GLU A 70 8.10 20.92 -19.18
CA GLU A 70 7.44 21.25 -17.90
C GLU A 70 6.30 20.27 -17.61
N LEU A 71 5.47 19.93 -18.60
CA LEU A 71 4.39 18.93 -18.46
C LEU A 71 4.93 17.53 -18.11
N MET A 72 6.08 17.13 -18.66
CA MET A 72 6.75 15.85 -18.33
C MET A 72 7.16 15.71 -16.85
N LYS A 73 7.17 16.81 -16.08
CA LYS A 73 7.48 16.79 -14.65
C LYS A 73 6.24 16.63 -13.77
N LEU A 74 5.04 16.76 -14.34
CA LEU A 74 3.80 16.62 -13.61
C LEU A 74 3.40 15.14 -13.51
N PRO A 75 2.74 14.74 -12.42
CA PRO A 75 2.08 13.43 -12.32
C PRO A 75 1.09 13.21 -13.47
N ALA A 76 1.00 11.98 -13.97
CA ALA A 76 0.13 11.62 -15.10
C ALA A 76 -1.35 11.97 -14.88
N GLU A 77 -1.79 11.98 -13.63
CA GLU A 77 -3.16 12.29 -13.20
C GLU A 77 -3.54 13.76 -13.41
N LEU A 78 -2.58 14.69 -13.39
CA LEU A 78 -2.80 16.12 -13.59
C LEU A 78 -2.69 16.55 -15.06
N LEU A 79 -2.35 15.62 -15.96
CA LEU A 79 -2.15 15.87 -17.39
C LEU A 79 -3.45 15.72 -18.20
N GLU A 80 -4.55 16.29 -17.71
CA GLU A 80 -5.85 16.22 -18.42
C GLU A 80 -5.88 17.06 -19.70
N GLN A 81 -4.96 18.02 -19.88
CA GLN A 81 -4.98 18.93 -21.02
C GLN A 81 -3.60 19.04 -21.69
N PHE A 82 -3.38 18.21 -22.72
CA PHE A 82 -2.28 18.42 -23.65
C PHE A 82 -2.54 19.67 -24.50
N PRO A 83 -1.54 20.54 -24.71
CA PRO A 83 -1.67 21.69 -25.62
C PRO A 83 -1.91 21.22 -27.05
N GLU A 84 -2.77 21.89 -27.81
CA GLU A 84 -3.15 21.48 -29.17
C GLU A 84 -1.96 21.28 -30.12
N GLY A 85 -2.03 20.23 -30.94
CA GLY A 85 -1.05 19.92 -31.97
C GLY A 85 -1.12 20.90 -33.15
N ASP A 86 -0.07 21.70 -33.33
CA ASP A 86 0.07 22.60 -34.50
C ASP A 86 0.25 21.86 -35.84
N THR A 87 0.68 20.59 -35.82
CA THR A 87 0.92 19.77 -37.01
C THR A 87 -0.02 18.56 -37.05
N MET A 88 -0.32 18.06 -38.25
CA MET A 88 -1.17 16.86 -38.42
C MET A 88 -0.61 15.66 -37.62
N GLU A 89 0.69 15.35 -37.77
CA GLU A 89 1.35 14.30 -36.99
C GLU A 89 1.20 14.49 -35.46
N ALA A 90 1.29 15.74 -34.98
CA ALA A 90 1.13 16.02 -33.55
C ALA A 90 -0.31 15.79 -33.07
N ARG A 91 -1.32 16.06 -33.92
CA ARG A 91 -2.72 15.75 -33.62
C ARG A 91 -2.96 14.24 -33.60
N ASP A 92 -2.38 13.49 -34.53
CA ASP A 92 -2.49 12.03 -34.57
C ASP A 92 -1.86 11.38 -33.32
N TYR A 93 -0.68 11.83 -32.91
CA TYR A 93 -0.05 11.37 -31.66
C TYR A 93 -0.88 11.74 -30.43
N GLN A 94 -1.48 12.93 -30.39
CA GLN A 94 -2.34 13.34 -29.28
C GLN A 94 -3.59 12.47 -29.18
N GLU A 95 -4.20 12.14 -30.31
CA GLU A 95 -5.36 11.26 -30.32
C GLU A 95 -5.00 9.84 -29.86
N LEU A 96 -3.85 9.32 -30.30
CA LEU A 96 -3.36 8.02 -29.82
C LEU A 96 -3.06 8.03 -28.32
N ILE A 97 -2.49 9.11 -27.78
CA ILE A 97 -2.27 9.28 -26.34
C ILE A 97 -3.60 9.33 -25.59
N ARG A 98 -4.60 10.06 -26.09
CA ARG A 98 -5.94 10.13 -25.47
C ARG A 98 -6.61 8.76 -25.43
N LEU A 99 -6.53 7.99 -26.52
CA LEU A 99 -7.07 6.62 -26.56
C LEU A 99 -6.39 5.72 -25.53
N LEU A 100 -5.07 5.80 -25.39
CA LEU A 100 -4.32 5.04 -24.38
C LEU A 100 -4.66 5.48 -22.95
N GLN A 101 -4.81 6.79 -22.70
CA GLN A 101 -5.21 7.31 -21.39
C GLN A 101 -6.63 6.85 -21.01
N GLU A 102 -7.55 6.86 -21.97
CA GLU A 102 -8.91 6.38 -21.77
C GLU A 102 -8.94 4.87 -21.52
N GLU A 103 -8.17 4.08 -22.26
CA GLU A 103 -8.02 2.65 -22.01
C GLU A 103 -7.44 2.38 -20.62
N GLN A 104 -6.38 3.11 -20.22
CA GLN A 104 -5.78 2.98 -18.90
C GLN A 104 -6.78 3.33 -17.79
N ARG A 105 -7.53 4.42 -17.95
CA ARG A 105 -8.58 4.83 -17.00
C ARG A 105 -9.66 3.76 -16.89
N GLN A 106 -10.12 3.21 -18.00
CA GLN A 106 -11.10 2.13 -18.00
C GLN A 106 -10.56 0.85 -17.35
N LEU A 107 -9.28 0.51 -17.53
CA LEU A 107 -8.65 -0.63 -16.87
C LEU A 107 -8.59 -0.42 -15.35
N LEU A 108 -8.20 0.78 -14.89
CA LEU A 108 -8.20 1.14 -13.47
C LEU A 108 -9.62 1.05 -12.89
N THR A 109 -10.61 1.70 -13.50
CA THR A 109 -12.01 1.61 -13.05
C THR A 109 -12.51 0.15 -13.02
N ARG A 110 -12.17 -0.68 -14.03
CA ARG A 110 -12.53 -2.10 -14.03
C ARG A 110 -11.86 -2.88 -12.92
N MET A 111 -10.60 -2.57 -12.59
CA MET A 111 -9.89 -3.18 -11.47
C MET A 111 -10.52 -2.79 -10.14
N ASP A 112 -10.84 -1.51 -9.95
CA ASP A 112 -11.49 -1.01 -8.73
C ASP A 112 -12.86 -1.64 -8.51
N VAL A 113 -13.70 -1.70 -9.56
CA VAL A 113 -15.01 -2.36 -9.49
C VAL A 113 -14.85 -3.85 -9.13
N ARG A 114 -13.94 -4.57 -9.80
CA ARG A 114 -13.69 -5.99 -9.48
C ARG A 114 -13.18 -6.19 -8.06
N TYR A 115 -12.36 -5.28 -7.56
CA TYR A 115 -11.84 -5.35 -6.20
C TYR A 115 -12.96 -5.11 -5.17
N GLN A 116 -13.83 -4.12 -5.40
CA GLN A 116 -15.00 -3.88 -4.56
C GLN A 116 -15.98 -5.06 -4.58
N ASP A 117 -16.31 -5.59 -5.76
CA ASP A 117 -17.16 -6.80 -5.89
C ASP A 117 -16.59 -7.99 -5.12
N MET A 118 -15.26 -8.16 -5.14
CA MET A 118 -14.57 -9.20 -4.38
C MET A 118 -14.71 -8.99 -2.87
N LEU A 119 -14.52 -7.76 -2.39
CA LEU A 119 -14.68 -7.42 -0.97
C LEU A 119 -16.11 -7.65 -0.49
N ASP A 120 -17.11 -7.25 -1.28
CA ASP A 120 -18.53 -7.45 -0.97
C ASP A 120 -18.87 -8.95 -0.92
N TYR A 121 -18.41 -9.70 -1.92
CA TYR A 121 -18.62 -11.15 -1.97
C TYR A 121 -18.05 -11.87 -0.74
N TYR A 122 -16.80 -11.58 -0.37
CA TYR A 122 -16.19 -12.18 0.82
C TYR A 122 -16.86 -11.73 2.12
N THR A 123 -17.33 -10.48 2.20
CA THR A 123 -18.07 -9.98 3.37
C THR A 123 -19.38 -10.73 3.57
N VAL A 124 -20.16 -10.92 2.50
CA VAL A 124 -21.40 -11.72 2.53
C VAL A 124 -21.08 -13.17 2.89
N TRP A 125 -20.05 -13.76 2.29
CA TRP A 125 -19.65 -15.15 2.54
C TRP A 125 -19.28 -15.37 4.01
N VAL A 126 -18.53 -14.46 4.62
CA VAL A 126 -18.22 -14.53 6.05
C VAL A 126 -19.48 -14.43 6.91
N HIS A 127 -20.38 -13.48 6.61
CA HIS A 127 -21.64 -13.38 7.35
C HIS A 127 -22.44 -14.70 7.28
N GLN A 128 -22.51 -15.31 6.10
CA GLN A 128 -23.17 -16.60 5.90
C GLN A 128 -22.49 -17.75 6.66
N ILE A 129 -21.18 -17.72 6.86
CA ILE A 129 -20.43 -18.72 7.65
C ILE A 129 -20.58 -18.49 9.17
N LYS A 130 -20.71 -17.25 9.62
CA LYS A 130 -20.91 -16.95 11.05
C LYS A 130 -22.22 -17.55 11.59
N THR A 131 -23.27 -17.60 10.76
CA THR A 131 -24.57 -18.17 11.14
C THR A 131 -24.51 -19.66 11.56
N PRO A 132 -23.99 -20.59 10.73
CA PRO A 132 -23.84 -21.98 11.13
C PRO A 132 -22.83 -22.16 12.27
N ILE A 133 -21.77 -21.33 12.37
CA ILE A 133 -20.87 -21.34 13.54
C ILE A 133 -21.63 -21.02 14.83
N ALA A 134 -22.47 -19.99 14.82
CA ALA A 134 -23.28 -19.63 15.97
C ALA A 134 -24.27 -20.74 16.35
N SER A 135 -24.92 -21.37 15.37
CA SER A 135 -25.80 -22.53 15.60
C SER A 135 -25.05 -23.71 16.21
N MET A 136 -23.90 -24.10 15.65
CA MET A 136 -23.05 -25.16 16.20
C MET A 136 -22.62 -24.85 17.64
N ARG A 137 -22.25 -23.60 17.93
CA ARG A 137 -21.89 -23.16 19.28
C ARG A 137 -23.02 -23.35 20.28
N LEU A 138 -24.26 -23.02 19.90
CA LEU A 138 -25.44 -23.23 20.75
C LEU A 138 -25.72 -24.72 21.01
N HIS A 139 -25.54 -25.58 20.00
CA HIS A 139 -25.70 -27.03 20.18
C HIS A 139 -24.66 -27.61 21.14
N LEU A 140 -23.40 -27.19 21.00
CA LEU A 140 -22.30 -27.65 21.87
C LEU A 140 -22.42 -27.14 23.30
N GLN A 141 -23.07 -26.00 23.53
CA GLN A 141 -23.33 -25.48 24.89
C GLN A 141 -24.26 -26.40 25.71
N ASN A 142 -25.12 -27.17 25.06
CA ASN A 142 -26.08 -28.05 25.73
C ASN A 142 -25.52 -29.44 26.04
N GLU A 143 -24.33 -29.78 25.53
CA GLU A 143 -23.67 -31.07 25.75
C GLU A 143 -22.32 -30.88 26.44
N ASP A 144 -22.17 -31.44 27.65
CA ASP A 144 -20.92 -31.36 28.41
C ASP A 144 -20.17 -32.70 28.38
N SER A 145 -19.72 -33.08 27.17
CA SER A 145 -18.88 -34.26 26.91
C SER A 145 -17.48 -33.86 26.46
N ASP A 146 -16.46 -34.69 26.71
CA ASP A 146 -15.10 -34.47 26.16
C ASP A 146 -15.13 -34.37 24.61
N PHE A 147 -16.08 -35.10 24.03
CA PHE A 147 -16.71 -34.92 22.72
C PHE A 147 -16.89 -33.46 22.27
N SER A 148 -18.01 -32.92 22.74
CA SER A 148 -18.49 -31.56 22.50
C SER A 148 -17.41 -30.52 22.79
N ARG A 149 -16.66 -30.76 23.86
CA ARG A 149 -15.55 -29.92 24.26
C ARG A 149 -14.51 -29.78 23.14
N THR A 150 -13.99 -30.90 22.62
CA THR A 150 -12.99 -30.89 21.55
C THR A 150 -13.50 -30.16 20.30
N ILE A 151 -14.76 -30.42 19.91
CA ILE A 151 -15.38 -29.75 18.76
C ILE A 151 -15.54 -28.24 18.99
N ALA A 152 -15.85 -27.80 20.21
CA ALA A 152 -15.94 -26.38 20.53
C ALA A 152 -14.60 -25.65 20.37
N ASP A 153 -13.47 -26.30 20.65
CA ASP A 153 -12.14 -25.71 20.42
C ASP A 153 -11.85 -25.58 18.93
N ASP A 154 -12.19 -26.58 18.12
CA ASP A 154 -12.03 -26.51 16.67
C ASP A 154 -12.97 -25.47 16.06
N LEU A 155 -14.19 -25.34 16.56
CA LEU A 155 -15.15 -24.31 16.16
C LEU A 155 -14.63 -22.90 16.47
N LEU A 156 -14.04 -22.69 17.65
CA LEU A 156 -13.41 -21.42 18.01
C LEU A 156 -12.25 -21.08 17.07
N ARG A 157 -11.43 -22.07 16.66
CA ARG A 157 -10.36 -21.85 15.67
C ARG A 157 -10.94 -21.45 14.30
N ILE A 158 -12.04 -22.07 13.86
CA ILE A 158 -12.72 -21.68 12.62
C ILE A 158 -13.22 -20.24 12.73
N GLU A 159 -13.86 -19.87 13.84
CA GLU A 159 -14.33 -18.50 14.11
C GLU A 159 -13.16 -17.49 14.04
N GLN A 160 -12.01 -17.82 14.61
CA GLN A 160 -10.79 -17.01 14.50
C GLN A 160 -10.29 -16.85 13.07
N TYR A 161 -10.29 -17.91 12.26
CA TYR A 161 -9.86 -17.83 10.86
C TYR A 161 -10.80 -16.99 10.01
N VAL A 162 -12.10 -17.13 10.25
CA VAL A 162 -13.14 -16.32 9.59
C VAL A 162 -12.98 -14.85 9.94
N GLU A 163 -12.73 -14.52 11.22
CA GLU A 163 -12.49 -13.14 11.65
C GLU A 163 -11.17 -12.58 11.10
N MET A 164 -10.14 -13.42 11.02
CA MET A 164 -8.84 -13.06 10.44
C MET A 164 -8.98 -12.68 8.96
N VAL A 165 -9.79 -13.39 8.18
CA VAL A 165 -10.06 -13.05 6.77
C VAL A 165 -10.77 -11.70 6.66
N LEU A 166 -11.79 -11.44 7.49
CA LEU A 166 -12.46 -10.13 7.49
C LEU A 166 -11.50 -8.98 7.84
N CYS A 167 -10.70 -9.16 8.88
CA CYS A 167 -9.72 -8.16 9.29
C CYS A 167 -8.70 -7.91 8.18
N TYR A 168 -8.24 -8.98 7.52
CA TYR A 168 -7.32 -8.86 6.40
C TYR A 168 -7.91 -8.06 5.23
N LEU A 169 -9.15 -8.38 4.83
CA LEU A 169 -9.82 -7.70 3.72
C LEU A 169 -10.08 -6.22 4.00
N ARG A 170 -10.41 -5.87 5.25
CA ARG A 170 -10.65 -4.49 5.65
C ARG A 170 -9.35 -3.69 5.76
N LEU A 171 -8.26 -4.28 6.22
CA LEU A 171 -6.98 -3.58 6.38
C LEU A 171 -6.43 -2.96 5.09
N ASP A 172 -6.80 -3.49 3.93
CA ASP A 172 -6.37 -3.01 2.61
C ASP A 172 -7.39 -2.05 1.97
N SER A 173 -8.53 -1.77 2.61
CA SER A 173 -9.51 -0.83 2.06
C SER A 173 -9.21 0.61 2.50
N ASP A 174 -9.11 1.52 1.54
CA ASP A 174 -8.98 2.96 1.77
C ASP A 174 -10.21 3.55 2.51
N THR A 175 -11.29 2.77 2.61
CA THR A 175 -12.57 3.11 3.25
C THR A 175 -12.72 2.58 4.66
N THR A 176 -11.67 2.02 5.29
CA THR A 176 -11.79 1.55 6.68
C THR A 176 -11.90 2.74 7.64
N ASP A 177 -13.14 3.05 8.02
CA ASP A 177 -13.46 4.03 9.05
C ASP A 177 -13.11 3.48 10.43
N TYR A 178 -11.92 3.82 10.93
CA TYR A 178 -11.54 3.54 12.32
C TYR A 178 -12.38 4.39 13.28
N VAL A 179 -12.96 3.75 14.30
CA VAL A 179 -13.70 4.44 15.35
C VAL A 179 -12.76 4.63 16.54
N ILE A 180 -11.86 5.60 16.40
CA ILE A 180 -10.88 5.93 17.44
C ILE A 180 -11.56 6.71 18.56
N ARG A 181 -11.56 6.17 19.77
CA ARG A 181 -12.12 6.79 20.98
C ARG A 181 -11.33 6.38 22.22
N GLU A 182 -11.55 7.07 23.33
CA GLU A 182 -11.04 6.59 24.62
C GLU A 182 -11.79 5.33 25.04
N CYS A 183 -11.04 4.24 25.22
CA CYS A 183 -11.56 2.94 25.61
C CYS A 183 -10.93 2.51 26.94
N ASP A 184 -11.73 1.83 27.77
CA ASP A 184 -11.23 1.12 28.95
C ASP A 184 -10.43 -0.12 28.52
N LEU A 185 -9.12 -0.10 28.75
CA LEU A 185 -8.23 -1.18 28.35
C LEU A 185 -8.57 -2.49 29.07
N ASP A 186 -8.99 -2.43 30.32
CA ASP A 186 -9.32 -3.62 31.10
C ASP A 186 -10.54 -4.34 30.54
N ALA A 187 -11.56 -3.58 30.12
CA ALA A 187 -12.75 -4.13 29.49
C ALA A 187 -12.41 -4.93 28.22
N ILE A 188 -11.51 -4.40 27.38
CA ILE A 188 -11.05 -5.07 26.14
C ILE A 188 -10.33 -6.37 26.48
N VAL A 189 -9.33 -6.30 27.38
CA VAL A 189 -8.53 -7.47 27.76
C VAL A 189 -9.39 -8.54 28.43
N ARG A 190 -10.29 -8.14 29.33
CA ARG A 190 -11.22 -9.04 30.02
C ARG A 190 -12.15 -9.77 29.05
N ALA A 191 -12.67 -9.08 28.04
CA ALA A 191 -13.50 -9.70 27.02
C ALA A 191 -12.72 -10.78 26.24
N ALA A 192 -11.48 -10.49 25.84
CA ALA A 192 -10.60 -11.44 25.18
C ALA A 192 -10.28 -12.65 26.09
N VAL A 193 -9.86 -12.41 27.35
CA VAL A 193 -9.59 -13.47 28.33
C VAL A 193 -10.80 -14.38 28.53
N LYS A 194 -12.01 -13.81 28.64
CA LYS A 194 -13.26 -14.58 28.80
C LYS A 194 -13.51 -15.51 27.61
N LYS A 195 -13.22 -15.06 26.38
CA LYS A 195 -13.35 -15.86 25.16
C LYS A 195 -12.46 -17.11 25.19
N PHE A 196 -11.26 -17.00 25.77
CA PHE A 196 -10.30 -18.09 25.87
C PHE A 196 -10.32 -18.87 27.19
N ALA A 197 -11.19 -18.51 28.15
CA ALA A 197 -11.22 -19.09 29.49
C ALA A 197 -11.32 -20.63 29.48
N GLY A 198 -12.12 -21.20 28.55
CA GLY A 198 -12.25 -22.65 28.38
C GLY A 198 -10.92 -23.33 28.04
N GLN A 199 -10.08 -22.71 27.20
CA GLN A 199 -8.77 -23.26 26.82
C GLN A 199 -7.77 -23.22 27.99
N PHE A 200 -7.75 -22.13 28.77
CA PHE A 200 -6.92 -22.03 29.98
C PHE A 200 -7.24 -23.17 30.95
N ILE A 201 -8.53 -23.40 31.23
CA ILE A 201 -8.98 -24.44 32.16
C ILE A 201 -8.61 -25.83 31.65
N ARG A 202 -8.90 -26.14 30.38
CA ARG A 202 -8.65 -27.48 29.81
C ARG A 202 -7.18 -27.82 29.67
N ARG A 203 -6.37 -26.88 29.21
CA ARG A 203 -4.92 -27.05 29.08
C ARG A 203 -4.20 -26.92 30.42
N ARG A 204 -4.93 -26.56 31.50
CA ARG A 204 -4.38 -26.33 32.85
C ARG A 204 -3.26 -25.28 32.85
N ILE A 205 -3.39 -24.27 31.98
CA ILE A 205 -2.47 -23.14 31.91
C ILE A 205 -2.93 -22.11 32.94
N ARG A 206 -2.02 -21.70 33.84
CA ARG A 206 -2.32 -20.70 34.86
C ARG A 206 -2.40 -19.31 34.21
N LEU A 207 -3.51 -18.62 34.42
CA LEU A 207 -3.64 -17.22 34.04
C LEU A 207 -3.25 -16.31 35.22
N ASP A 208 -2.23 -15.49 35.05
CA ASP A 208 -1.89 -14.39 35.96
C ASP A 208 -2.34 -13.08 35.33
N TYR A 209 -3.55 -12.64 35.68
CA TYR A 209 -4.15 -11.42 35.17
C TYR A 209 -4.57 -10.54 36.34
N LYS A 210 -4.07 -9.31 36.33
CA LYS A 210 -4.47 -8.26 37.28
C LYS A 210 -5.27 -7.19 36.53
N PRO A 211 -6.31 -6.61 37.14
CA PRO A 211 -7.06 -5.52 36.55
C PRO A 211 -6.11 -4.40 36.11
N LEU A 212 -6.23 -4.01 34.84
CA LEU A 212 -5.43 -2.96 34.25
C LEU A 212 -6.11 -1.63 34.57
N GLN A 213 -5.37 -0.63 35.04
CA GLN A 213 -5.90 0.71 35.22
C GLN A 213 -5.38 1.58 34.07
N GLY A 214 -6.25 1.94 33.12
CA GLY A 214 -5.85 2.82 32.03
C GLY A 214 -6.89 2.97 30.94
N THR A 215 -7.07 4.21 30.48
CA THR A 215 -7.78 4.53 29.24
C THR A 215 -6.78 4.69 28.10
N VAL A 216 -7.16 4.20 26.92
CA VAL A 216 -6.33 4.26 25.71
C VAL A 216 -7.16 4.79 24.55
N LEU A 217 -6.56 5.69 23.76
CA LEU A 217 -7.18 6.23 22.55
C LEU A 217 -6.97 5.22 21.42
N THR A 218 -8.02 4.48 21.06
CA THR A 218 -7.92 3.35 20.11
C THR A 218 -9.28 3.00 19.51
N ASP A 219 -9.28 2.13 18.51
CA ASP A 219 -10.48 1.39 18.12
C ASP A 219 -10.55 0.08 18.92
N GLU A 220 -11.67 -0.13 19.61
CA GLU A 220 -11.93 -1.27 20.49
C GLU A 220 -11.89 -2.60 19.74
N LYS A 221 -12.48 -2.67 18.54
CA LYS A 221 -12.61 -3.92 17.77
C LYS A 221 -11.25 -4.35 17.24
N TRP A 222 -10.50 -3.40 16.70
CA TRP A 222 -9.17 -3.66 16.13
C TRP A 222 -8.16 -4.01 17.22
N LEU A 223 -8.15 -3.31 18.36
CA LEU A 223 -7.26 -3.66 19.47
C LEU A 223 -7.64 -5.02 20.09
N SER A 224 -8.94 -5.30 20.23
CA SER A 224 -9.42 -6.61 20.70
C SER A 224 -8.90 -7.74 19.80
N PHE A 225 -8.96 -7.58 18.48
CA PHE A 225 -8.40 -8.56 17.54
C PHE A 225 -6.90 -8.80 17.77
N VAL A 226 -6.10 -7.74 17.97
CA VAL A 226 -4.67 -7.87 18.25
C VAL A 226 -4.44 -8.68 19.52
N ILE A 227 -5.14 -8.35 20.60
CA ILE A 227 -5.02 -9.04 21.90
C ILE A 227 -5.43 -10.50 21.77
N GLU A 228 -6.54 -10.78 21.08
CA GLU A 228 -7.01 -12.16 20.84
C GLU A 228 -5.98 -12.98 20.04
N GLN A 229 -5.32 -12.39 19.04
CA GLN A 229 -4.27 -13.08 18.28
C GLN A 229 -3.05 -13.40 19.15
N VAL A 230 -2.63 -12.46 19.99
CA VAL A 230 -1.50 -12.67 20.91
C VAL A 230 -1.84 -13.75 21.94
N LEU A 231 -3.04 -13.72 22.53
CA LEU A 231 -3.50 -14.75 23.47
C LEU A 231 -3.63 -16.13 22.80
N SER A 232 -4.13 -16.18 21.57
CA SER A 232 -4.22 -17.42 20.79
C SER A 232 -2.84 -18.04 20.59
N ASN A 233 -1.83 -17.23 20.24
CA ASN A 233 -0.45 -17.69 20.10
C ASN A 233 0.12 -18.17 21.45
N ALA A 234 -0.06 -17.40 22.52
CA ALA A 234 0.39 -17.78 23.86
C ALA A 234 -0.17 -19.15 24.30
N LEU A 235 -1.48 -19.37 24.11
CA LEU A 235 -2.16 -20.62 24.41
C LEU A 235 -1.76 -21.77 23.49
N LYS A 236 -1.50 -21.47 22.21
CA LYS A 236 -1.08 -22.46 21.21
C LYS A 236 0.30 -23.03 21.55
N TYR A 237 1.25 -22.18 21.91
CA TYR A 237 2.67 -22.53 22.09
C TYR A 237 3.06 -22.83 23.54
N THR A 238 2.12 -22.71 24.49
CA THR A 238 2.29 -23.14 25.89
C THR A 238 1.57 -24.46 26.11
N GLU A 239 2.31 -25.55 26.28
CA GLU A 239 1.70 -26.85 26.64
C GLU A 239 1.37 -26.92 28.14
N GLN A 240 2.30 -26.48 28.99
CA GLN A 240 2.17 -26.42 30.44
C GLN A 240 2.84 -25.14 30.94
N GLY A 241 2.27 -24.51 31.98
CA GLY A 241 2.84 -23.31 32.57
C GLY A 241 1.81 -22.22 32.83
N SER A 242 2.18 -20.98 32.54
CA SER A 242 1.36 -19.79 32.77
C SER A 242 1.41 -18.78 31.63
N VAL A 243 0.33 -18.00 31.51
CA VAL A 243 0.29 -16.76 30.73
C VAL A 243 0.01 -15.62 31.70
N ALA A 244 0.83 -14.57 31.66
CA ALA A 244 0.68 -13.37 32.46
C ALA A 244 0.29 -12.18 31.58
N ILE A 245 -0.67 -11.37 32.04
CA ILE A 245 -1.13 -10.16 31.35
C ILE A 245 -1.01 -8.99 32.31
N GLY A 246 -0.38 -7.90 31.87
CA GLY A 246 -0.21 -6.72 32.70
C GLY A 246 0.08 -5.46 31.89
N LEU A 247 0.16 -4.33 32.59
CA LEU A 247 0.46 -3.01 32.03
C LEU A 247 1.76 -2.50 32.66
N GLU A 248 2.74 -2.17 31.81
CA GLU A 248 3.97 -1.49 32.18
C GLU A 248 3.84 0.02 31.89
N GLU A 249 4.50 0.86 32.68
CA GLU A 249 4.57 2.31 32.45
C GLU A 249 5.36 2.62 31.16
N PRO A 250 4.98 3.63 30.36
CA PRO A 250 3.88 4.57 30.58
C PRO A 250 2.49 4.01 30.22
N LYS A 251 2.35 3.20 29.15
CA LYS A 251 1.10 2.51 28.75
C LYS A 251 1.41 1.31 27.83
N THR A 252 2.22 0.36 28.31
CA THR A 252 2.64 -0.81 27.51
C THR A 252 1.94 -2.06 28.00
N LEU A 253 0.98 -2.56 27.22
CA LEU A 253 0.32 -3.84 27.52
C LEU A 253 1.28 -4.97 27.18
N TYR A 254 1.56 -5.87 28.12
CA TYR A 254 2.33 -7.09 27.84
C TYR A 254 1.47 -8.34 28.03
N ILE A 255 1.74 -9.34 27.19
CA ILE A 255 1.25 -10.70 27.33
C ILE A 255 2.48 -11.60 27.28
N ARG A 256 2.75 -12.27 28.40
CA ARG A 256 3.90 -13.15 28.59
C ARG A 256 3.44 -14.59 28.75
N ASP A 257 3.96 -15.48 27.92
CA ASP A 257 3.78 -16.92 28.08
C ASP A 257 5.07 -17.61 28.54
N THR A 258 4.94 -18.88 28.90
CA THR A 258 6.05 -19.76 29.35
C THR A 258 6.22 -20.94 28.40
N GLY A 259 5.80 -20.76 27.14
CA GLY A 259 5.84 -21.80 26.13
C GLY A 259 7.24 -22.06 25.58
N ILE A 260 7.28 -22.72 24.41
CA ILE A 260 8.53 -23.13 23.74
C ILE A 260 9.45 -21.96 23.31
N GLY A 261 8.93 -20.74 23.32
CA GLY A 261 9.65 -19.55 22.83
C GLY A 261 9.90 -19.57 21.31
N ILE A 262 10.67 -18.59 20.86
CA ILE A 262 11.00 -18.35 19.45
C ILE A 262 12.53 -18.33 19.30
N ALA A 263 13.04 -19.00 18.28
CA ALA A 263 14.47 -18.98 18.00
C ALA A 263 14.94 -17.55 17.64
N PRO A 264 16.14 -17.12 18.08
CA PRO A 264 16.66 -15.79 17.77
C PRO A 264 16.75 -15.47 16.27
N GLU A 265 16.94 -16.49 15.43
CA GLU A 265 16.98 -16.38 13.97
C GLU A 265 15.62 -16.09 13.35
N ASP A 266 14.54 -16.52 14.00
CA ASP A 266 13.16 -16.37 13.53
C ASP A 266 12.56 -15.04 14.01
N LEU A 267 13.01 -14.50 15.16
CA LEU A 267 12.52 -13.26 15.77
C LEU A 267 12.41 -12.06 14.81
N PRO A 268 13.41 -11.74 13.96
CA PRO A 268 13.31 -10.61 13.04
C PRO A 268 12.20 -10.74 12.00
N ARG A 269 11.68 -11.95 11.79
CA ARG A 269 10.78 -12.32 10.70
C ARG A 269 9.38 -12.71 11.15
N VAL A 270 9.11 -12.74 12.46
CA VAL A 270 7.81 -13.16 13.02
C VAL A 270 6.64 -12.30 12.55
N PHE A 271 6.92 -11.06 12.12
CA PHE A 271 5.94 -10.15 11.55
C PHE A 271 5.88 -10.17 10.02
N ASP A 272 6.74 -10.93 9.34
CA ASP A 272 6.73 -11.06 7.89
C ASP A 272 5.46 -11.79 7.42
N ARG A 273 4.89 -11.32 6.31
CA ARG A 273 3.68 -11.91 5.74
C ARG A 273 3.91 -13.39 5.40
N GLY A 274 3.12 -14.26 6.02
CA GLY A 274 3.12 -15.70 5.74
C GLY A 274 4.33 -16.44 6.32
N TYR A 275 5.09 -15.80 7.21
CA TYR A 275 6.24 -16.44 7.81
C TYR A 275 5.83 -17.41 8.92
N THR A 276 6.31 -18.64 8.82
CA THR A 276 6.22 -19.66 9.84
C THR A 276 7.63 -20.11 10.16
N GLY A 277 8.08 -19.84 11.39
CA GLY A 277 9.41 -20.24 11.88
C GLY A 277 9.63 -21.75 11.82
N TYR A 278 10.81 -22.22 12.21
CA TYR A 278 11.19 -23.63 12.08
C TYR A 278 10.17 -24.58 12.73
N ASN A 279 9.70 -24.25 13.94
CA ASN A 279 8.70 -25.03 14.68
C ASN A 279 7.30 -25.00 14.04
N GLY A 280 6.96 -23.92 13.32
CA GLY A 280 5.72 -23.80 12.56
C GLY A 280 5.70 -24.58 11.25
N ARG A 281 6.86 -25.07 10.75
CA ARG A 281 6.95 -25.94 9.57
C ARG A 281 6.63 -27.40 9.89
N SER A 282 6.98 -27.84 11.09
CA SER A 282 6.59 -29.15 11.65
C SER A 282 5.09 -29.19 11.98
N ASP A 283 4.54 -28.07 12.46
CA ASP A 283 3.11 -27.94 12.78
C ASP A 283 2.38 -27.23 11.62
N LYS A 284 1.91 -28.02 10.62
CA LYS A 284 1.24 -27.57 9.36
C LYS A 284 -0.01 -26.67 9.52
N LYS A 285 -0.29 -26.21 10.73
CA LYS A 285 -1.46 -25.39 11.12
C LYS A 285 -1.15 -23.89 11.21
N ALA A 286 0.10 -23.45 11.08
CA ALA A 286 0.45 -22.04 11.13
C ALA A 286 0.34 -21.39 9.74
N THR A 287 -0.40 -20.28 9.61
CA THR A 287 -0.48 -19.51 8.35
C THR A 287 0.56 -18.39 8.27
N GLY A 288 1.14 -17.97 9.40
CA GLY A 288 2.06 -16.83 9.46
C GLY A 288 1.41 -15.47 9.19
N ILE A 289 0.07 -15.39 9.27
CA ILE A 289 -0.68 -14.18 8.93
C ILE A 289 -1.07 -13.38 10.17
N GLY A 290 -1.32 -14.03 11.32
CA GLY A 290 -1.85 -13.37 12.52
C GLY A 290 -1.00 -12.21 13.02
N LEU A 291 0.30 -12.44 13.28
CA LEU A 291 1.20 -11.40 13.77
C LEU A 291 1.45 -10.28 12.74
N TYR A 292 1.51 -10.62 11.45
CA TYR A 292 1.58 -9.63 10.37
C TYR A 292 0.37 -8.67 10.39
N ILE A 293 -0.84 -9.22 10.50
CA ILE A 293 -2.07 -8.44 10.64
C ILE A 293 -2.02 -7.60 11.92
N SER A 294 -1.61 -8.19 13.05
CA SER A 294 -1.48 -7.46 14.31
C SER A 294 -0.55 -6.24 14.20
N GLN A 295 0.60 -6.39 13.54
CA GLN A 295 1.55 -5.29 13.33
C GLN A 295 0.96 -4.18 12.47
N ARG A 296 0.23 -4.53 11.40
CA ARG A 296 -0.46 -3.55 10.56
C ARG A 296 -1.56 -2.81 11.31
N ILE A 297 -2.36 -3.52 12.10
CA ILE A 297 -3.40 -2.90 12.93
C ILE A 297 -2.77 -1.92 13.93
N CYS A 298 -1.75 -2.36 14.68
CA CYS A 298 -1.05 -1.48 15.62
C CYS A 298 -0.54 -0.22 14.91
N ARG A 299 0.13 -0.37 13.77
CA ARG A 299 0.62 0.76 12.97
C ARG A 299 -0.50 1.73 12.56
N ASN A 300 -1.63 1.21 12.07
CA ASN A 300 -2.76 2.03 11.63
C ASN A 300 -3.44 2.76 12.81
N LEU A 301 -3.46 2.15 14.00
CA LEU A 301 -3.97 2.77 15.22
C LEU A 301 -2.99 3.76 15.87
N GLY A 302 -1.73 3.81 15.40
CA GLY A 302 -0.66 4.60 16.00
C GLY A 302 -0.01 3.95 17.24
N HIS A 303 -0.19 2.64 17.42
CA HIS A 303 0.41 1.83 18.48
C HIS A 303 1.67 1.09 17.97
N SER A 304 2.50 0.64 18.90
CA SER A 304 3.63 -0.25 18.59
C SER A 304 3.35 -1.68 19.04
N ILE A 305 3.99 -2.66 18.39
CA ILE A 305 4.01 -4.06 18.85
C ILE A 305 5.43 -4.61 18.71
N THR A 306 5.95 -5.20 19.77
CA THR A 306 7.27 -5.83 19.82
C THR A 306 7.19 -7.21 20.47
N ILE A 307 8.17 -8.06 20.17
CA ILE A 307 8.24 -9.42 20.69
C ILE A 307 9.66 -9.66 21.18
N ASP A 308 9.77 -10.08 22.43
CA ASP A 308 10.99 -10.63 23.02
C ASP A 308 10.74 -12.10 23.36
N SER A 309 11.65 -12.99 23.01
CA SER A 309 11.53 -14.40 23.31
C SER A 309 12.90 -15.06 23.40
N ASP A 310 12.99 -16.03 24.29
CA ASP A 310 14.10 -16.96 24.38
C ASP A 310 13.56 -18.38 24.21
N LEU A 311 14.31 -19.23 23.49
CA LEU A 311 13.96 -20.64 23.32
C LEU A 311 13.77 -21.31 24.70
N ASP A 312 12.71 -22.09 24.85
CA ASP A 312 12.32 -22.82 26.07
C ASP A 312 12.07 -21.96 27.32
N ARG A 313 11.95 -20.63 27.17
CA ARG A 313 11.63 -19.70 28.27
C ARG A 313 10.32 -18.94 28.06
N GLY A 314 9.72 -19.06 26.89
CA GLY A 314 8.48 -18.41 26.51
C GLY A 314 8.66 -17.11 25.72
N THR A 315 7.54 -16.42 25.49
CA THR A 315 7.48 -15.21 24.67
C THR A 315 6.82 -14.08 25.44
N ILE A 316 7.32 -12.86 25.26
CA ILE A 316 6.69 -11.63 25.73
C ILE A 316 6.34 -10.80 24.51
N VAL A 317 5.04 -10.59 24.29
CA VAL A 317 4.55 -9.61 23.31
C VAL A 317 4.21 -8.33 24.06
N ARG A 318 4.75 -7.20 23.61
CA ARG A 318 4.46 -5.87 24.15
C ARG A 318 3.73 -5.02 23.12
N ILE A 319 2.68 -4.35 23.54
CA ILE A 319 1.90 -3.42 22.73
C ILE A 319 2.01 -2.06 23.40
N GLY A 320 2.76 -1.15 22.79
CA GLY A 320 2.87 0.22 23.27
C GLY A 320 1.65 1.01 22.85
N LEU A 321 0.81 1.38 23.84
CA LEU A 321 -0.45 2.11 23.66
C LEU A 321 -0.30 3.61 23.94
N PHE A 322 0.93 4.04 24.18
CA PHE A 322 1.26 5.44 24.32
C PHE A 322 1.28 6.10 22.94
N ARG A 323 0.61 7.25 22.85
CA ARG A 323 0.64 8.12 21.67
C ARG A 323 1.15 9.47 22.13
N ASP A 324 2.16 9.99 21.46
CA ASP A 324 2.58 11.38 21.68
C ASP A 324 1.36 12.28 21.49
N GLN A 325 1.13 13.22 22.42
CA GLN A 325 0.20 14.30 22.14
C GLN A 325 0.75 15.04 20.92
N LEU A 326 0.00 15.02 19.82
CA LEU A 326 0.31 15.89 18.69
C LEU A 326 0.21 17.33 19.23
N GLU A 327 1.35 18.00 19.39
CA GLU A 327 1.37 19.45 19.54
C GLU A 327 0.75 20.01 18.26
N VAL A 328 -0.50 20.47 18.38
CA VAL A 328 -1.14 21.23 17.33
C VAL A 328 -0.55 22.64 17.43
N GLU A 329 0.34 23.00 16.50
CA GLU A 329 0.84 24.37 16.33
C GLU A 329 -0.29 25.36 16.03
#